data_AF-A0A955Q0P6-F1
#
_entry.id   AF-A0A955Q0P6-F1
#
_cell.length_a   1.000
_cell.length_b   1.000
_cell.length_c   1.000
_cell.angle_alpha   90.00
_cell.angle_beta   90.00
_cell.angle_gamma   90.00
#
_symmetry.space_group_name_H-M   'P 1'
#
loop_
_entity.id
_entity.type
_entity.pdbx_description
1 polymer ?
#
loop_
_entity_poly.entity_id
_entity_poly.type
_entity_poly.pdbx_seq_one_letter_code
_entity_poly.pdbx_strand_id
1 'polypeptide(L)'
;MRSVFFIVVGIFFGGCDSYTSPHQQFFEKPPDVQASEIHHYPLDEQISLMILGMQQEPPQNGLVAEVAKNGEVVLPTLLHRLPIVEDEHQLGAILYCLLEIDLRHYEWKNDPKYVPLLQQELAKMTDSALRQEATRAVLSGAASHSNFEKRPSD
;
A
#
# COMPACT_ATOMS: atom_id res chain seq x y z
N MET A 1 -39.44 -48.67 -39.35
CA MET A 1 -39.22 -47.21 -39.16
C MET A 1 -39.03 -46.92 -37.69
N ARG A 2 -38.14 -45.96 -37.39
CA ARG A 2 -37.84 -45.33 -36.09
C ARG A 2 -36.79 -46.02 -35.21
N SER A 3 -35.53 -45.85 -35.60
CA SER A 3 -34.40 -45.86 -34.66
C SER A 3 -34.39 -44.52 -33.91
N VAL A 4 -34.48 -44.55 -32.58
CA VAL A 4 -34.39 -43.35 -31.73
C VAL A 4 -32.92 -43.17 -31.34
N PHE A 5 -32.33 -42.08 -31.83
CA PHE A 5 -31.03 -41.59 -31.41
C PHE A 5 -31.14 -40.97 -30.01
N PHE A 6 -30.45 -41.53 -29.03
CA PHE A 6 -30.16 -40.84 -27.76
C PHE A 6 -28.75 -40.26 -27.85
N ILE A 7 -28.65 -38.97 -28.17
CA ILE A 7 -27.40 -38.21 -28.02
C ILE A 7 -27.33 -37.79 -26.55
N VAL A 8 -26.49 -38.47 -25.78
CA VAL A 8 -26.08 -38.03 -24.45
C VAL A 8 -25.06 -36.91 -24.64
N VAL A 9 -25.54 -35.66 -24.63
CA VAL A 9 -24.68 -34.47 -24.56
C VAL A 9 -24.17 -34.39 -23.12
N GLY A 10 -22.98 -34.93 -22.89
CA GLY A 10 -22.24 -34.71 -21.65
C GLY A 10 -21.82 -33.25 -21.57
N ILE A 11 -22.47 -32.50 -20.69
CA ILE A 11 -22.11 -31.13 -20.35
C ILE A 11 -20.77 -31.19 -19.62
N PHE A 12 -19.69 -30.79 -20.30
CA PHE A 12 -18.44 -30.43 -19.66
C PHE A 12 -18.67 -29.14 -18.87
N PHE A 13 -18.98 -29.28 -17.58
CA PHE A 13 -18.76 -28.19 -16.63
C PHE A 13 -17.25 -27.98 -16.51
N GLY A 14 -16.71 -27.15 -17.40
CA GLY A 14 -15.40 -26.54 -17.19
C GLY A 14 -15.50 -25.70 -15.92
N GLY A 15 -14.95 -26.23 -14.82
CA GLY A 15 -14.70 -25.44 -13.63
C GLY A 15 -13.80 -24.28 -14.03
N CYS A 16 -14.32 -23.06 -13.97
CA CYS A 16 -13.48 -21.88 -13.88
C CYS A 16 -12.82 -21.92 -12.51
N ASP A 17 -11.64 -22.55 -12.41
CA ASP A 17 -10.72 -22.30 -11.30
C ASP A 17 -10.38 -20.81 -11.36
N SER A 18 -11.03 -20.05 -10.50
CA SER A 18 -10.77 -18.63 -10.35
C SER A 18 -9.40 -18.54 -9.67
N TYR A 19 -8.35 -18.27 -10.44
CA TYR A 19 -7.01 -18.07 -9.89
C TYR A 19 -7.01 -16.79 -9.07
N THR A 20 -7.29 -16.91 -7.78
CA THR A 20 -7.18 -15.82 -6.82
C THR A 20 -5.72 -15.42 -6.71
N SER A 21 -5.40 -14.15 -6.98
CA SER A 21 -4.02 -13.67 -6.86
C SER A 21 -3.53 -13.83 -5.41
N PRO A 22 -2.22 -14.06 -5.18
CA PRO A 22 -1.68 -14.18 -3.82
C PRO A 22 -2.03 -12.99 -2.91
N HIS A 23 -2.11 -11.76 -3.45
CA HIS A 23 -2.51 -10.58 -2.67
C HIS A 23 -3.98 -10.63 -2.27
N GLN A 24 -4.86 -11.12 -3.16
CA GLN A 24 -6.28 -11.24 -2.84
C GLN A 24 -6.52 -12.24 -1.71
N GLN A 25 -5.77 -13.36 -1.67
CA GLN A 25 -5.83 -14.30 -0.54
C GLN A 25 -5.41 -13.67 0.79
N PHE A 26 -4.47 -12.72 0.76
CA PHE A 26 -4.08 -11.97 1.95
C PHE A 26 -5.22 -11.07 2.44
N PHE A 27 -5.86 -10.31 1.54
CA PHE A 27 -6.93 -9.38 1.90
C PHE A 27 -8.28 -10.06 2.24
N GLU A 28 -8.47 -11.33 1.87
CA GLU A 28 -9.61 -12.13 2.31
C GLU A 28 -9.55 -12.48 3.82
N LYS A 29 -8.37 -12.36 4.45
CA LYS A 29 -8.19 -12.63 5.88
C LYS A 29 -8.74 -11.49 6.75
N PRO A 30 -9.13 -11.76 8.00
CA PRO A 30 -9.47 -10.70 8.96
C PRO A 30 -8.32 -9.69 9.17
N PRO A 31 -8.58 -8.39 9.40
CA PRO A 31 -7.53 -7.36 9.54
C PRO A 31 -6.50 -7.63 10.65
N ASP A 32 -6.90 -8.23 11.76
CA ASP A 32 -6.01 -8.65 12.85
C ASP A 32 -5.06 -9.78 12.41
N VAL A 33 -5.56 -10.70 11.59
CA VAL A 33 -4.74 -11.76 10.99
C VAL A 33 -3.78 -11.15 9.97
N GLN A 34 -4.25 -10.27 9.08
CA GLN A 34 -3.40 -9.55 8.12
C GLN A 34 -2.25 -8.81 8.81
N ALA A 35 -2.54 -8.07 9.88
CA ALA A 35 -1.55 -7.34 10.66
C ALA A 35 -0.51 -8.25 11.32
N SER A 36 -0.91 -9.43 11.78
CA SER A 36 0.02 -10.41 12.35
C SER A 36 0.86 -11.13 11.28
N GLU A 37 0.29 -11.37 10.09
CA GLU A 37 0.91 -12.19 9.06
C GLU A 37 1.82 -11.41 8.11
N ILE A 38 1.63 -10.09 7.97
CA ILE A 38 2.41 -9.28 7.03
C ILE A 38 3.92 -9.44 7.25
N HIS A 39 4.36 -9.61 8.50
CA HIS A 39 5.78 -9.79 8.84
C HIS A 39 6.42 -11.08 8.32
N HIS A 40 5.62 -12.08 7.91
CA HIS A 40 6.13 -13.31 7.31
C HIS A 40 6.54 -13.15 5.84
N TYR A 41 6.12 -12.05 5.20
CA TYR A 41 6.47 -11.77 3.82
C TYR A 41 7.84 -11.08 3.73
N PRO A 42 8.57 -11.20 2.60
CA PRO A 42 9.75 -10.38 2.34
C PRO A 42 9.41 -8.89 2.40
N LEU A 43 10.34 -8.03 2.83
CA LEU A 43 10.09 -6.58 3.02
C LEU A 43 9.47 -5.89 1.79
N ASP A 44 9.95 -6.22 0.60
CA ASP A 44 9.45 -5.60 -0.64
C ASP A 44 7.98 -5.98 -0.89
N GLU A 45 7.60 -7.20 -0.52
CA GLU A 45 6.23 -7.70 -0.58
C GLU A 45 5.35 -7.08 0.51
N GLN A 46 5.89 -6.88 1.73
CA GLN A 46 5.19 -6.16 2.79
C GLN A 46 4.79 -4.74 2.35
N ILE A 47 5.71 -4.03 1.69
CA ILE A 47 5.45 -2.69 1.15
C ILE A 47 4.39 -2.74 0.05
N SER A 48 4.45 -3.73 -0.85
CA SER A 48 3.43 -3.90 -1.90
C SER A 48 2.04 -4.16 -1.31
N LEU A 49 1.93 -5.05 -0.32
CA LEU A 49 0.67 -5.33 0.38
C LEU A 49 0.17 -4.09 1.15
N MET A 50 1.05 -3.35 1.80
CA MET A 50 0.68 -2.08 2.45
C MET A 50 0.11 -1.07 1.44
N ILE A 51 0.77 -0.86 0.30
CA ILE A 51 0.30 0.05 -0.75
C ILE A 51 -1.08 -0.37 -1.27
N LEU A 52 -1.25 -1.66 -1.58
CA LEU A 52 -2.54 -2.20 -2.02
C LEU A 52 -3.62 -2.06 -0.95
N GLY A 53 -3.28 -2.25 0.33
CA GLY A 53 -4.19 -2.07 1.46
C GLY A 53 -4.67 -0.63 1.62
N MET A 54 -3.82 0.35 1.32
CA MET A 54 -4.20 1.77 1.32
C MET A 54 -5.11 2.18 0.17
N GLN A 55 -5.23 1.35 -0.87
CA GLN A 55 -6.13 1.54 -2.00
C GLN A 55 -7.49 0.83 -1.82
N GLN A 56 -7.68 0.06 -0.74
CA GLN A 56 -8.94 -0.60 -0.42
C GLN A 56 -9.97 0.39 0.15
N GLU A 57 -11.25 0.03 0.07
CA GLU A 57 -12.34 0.74 0.76
C GLU A 57 -12.96 -0.17 1.85
N PRO A 58 -12.77 0.13 3.16
CA PRO A 58 -11.97 1.23 3.70
C PRO A 58 -10.44 0.96 3.65
N PRO A 59 -9.60 2.02 3.66
CA PRO A 59 -8.15 1.87 3.69
C PRO A 59 -7.67 1.07 4.90
N GLN A 60 -6.75 0.13 4.68
CA GLN A 60 -6.19 -0.74 5.72
C GLN A 60 -5.00 -0.08 6.43
N ASN A 61 -5.25 1.04 7.12
CA ASN A 61 -4.23 1.85 7.82
C ASN A 61 -3.36 1.04 8.80
N GLY A 62 -3.90 -0.05 9.36
CA GLY A 62 -3.18 -0.94 10.26
C GLY A 62 -1.91 -1.53 9.63
N LEU A 63 -1.91 -1.80 8.33
CA LEU A 63 -0.73 -2.37 7.64
C LEU A 63 0.43 -1.38 7.58
N VAL A 64 0.15 -0.09 7.51
CA VAL A 64 1.20 0.95 7.53
C VAL A 64 1.92 0.93 8.86
N ALA A 65 1.19 0.88 9.97
CA ALA A 65 1.77 0.78 11.30
C ALA A 65 2.59 -0.51 11.46
N GLU A 66 2.12 -1.64 10.92
CA GLU A 66 2.88 -2.89 10.98
C GLU A 66 4.18 -2.81 10.18
N VAL A 67 4.16 -2.35 8.93
CA VAL A 67 5.38 -2.20 8.12
C VAL A 67 6.35 -1.19 8.74
N ALA A 68 5.84 -0.09 9.29
CA ALA A 68 6.64 0.95 9.92
C ALA A 68 7.39 0.47 11.17
N LYS A 69 6.93 -0.58 11.87
CA LYS A 69 7.66 -1.16 13.02
C LYS A 69 9.06 -1.63 12.67
N ASN A 70 9.32 -1.98 11.40
CA ASN A 70 10.64 -2.35 10.92
C ASN A 70 11.58 -1.14 10.73
N GLY A 71 11.08 0.09 10.90
CA GLY A 71 11.84 1.32 11.10
C GLY A 71 12.99 1.53 10.11
N GLU A 72 14.22 1.60 10.62
CA GLU A 72 15.44 1.79 9.84
C GLU A 72 15.63 0.71 8.76
N VAL A 73 15.15 -0.51 8.98
CA VAL A 73 15.33 -1.63 8.03
C VAL A 73 14.50 -1.43 6.76
N VAL A 74 13.27 -0.92 6.89
CA VAL A 74 12.37 -0.73 5.75
C VAL A 74 12.61 0.60 5.01
N LEU A 75 13.21 1.58 5.70
CA LEU A 75 13.45 2.92 5.19
C LEU A 75 14.20 2.94 3.84
N PRO A 76 15.34 2.24 3.64
CA PRO A 76 16.05 2.24 2.37
C PRO A 76 15.18 1.73 1.20
N THR A 77 14.35 0.72 1.45
CA THR A 77 13.48 0.14 0.42
C THR A 77 12.36 1.11 0.03
N LEU A 78 11.74 1.79 1.00
CA LEU A 78 10.74 2.82 0.73
C LEU A 78 11.34 3.98 -0.08
N LEU A 79 12.53 4.46 0.30
CA LEU A 79 13.23 5.53 -0.40
C LEU A 79 13.64 5.14 -1.82
N HIS A 80 14.03 3.88 -2.03
CA HIS A 80 14.36 3.36 -3.37
C HIS A 80 13.12 3.24 -4.27
N ARG A 81 11.93 3.01 -3.70
CA ARG A 81 10.67 2.94 -4.44
C ARG A 81 10.12 4.31 -4.84
N LEU A 82 10.34 5.35 -4.04
CA LEU A 82 9.84 6.71 -4.31
C LEU A 82 9.99 7.17 -5.78
N PRO A 83 11.17 7.12 -6.42
CA PRO A 83 11.34 7.62 -7.78
C PRO A 83 10.71 6.75 -8.88
N ILE A 84 10.27 5.53 -8.54
CA ILE A 84 9.71 4.54 -9.47
C ILE A 84 8.17 4.63 -9.49
N VAL A 85 7.58 5.23 -8.46
CA VAL A 85 6.13 5.28 -8.27
C VAL A 85 5.56 6.43 -9.08
N GLU A 86 4.78 6.09 -10.11
CA GLU A 86 4.12 7.07 -10.98
C GLU A 86 2.73 7.47 -10.45
N ASP A 87 2.13 6.62 -9.61
CA ASP A 87 0.78 6.80 -9.08
C ASP A 87 0.81 7.60 -7.76
N GLU A 88 0.04 8.70 -7.71
CA GLU A 88 0.03 9.60 -6.55
C GLU A 88 -0.56 8.97 -5.27
N HIS A 89 -1.47 7.99 -5.40
CA HIS A 89 -2.02 7.27 -4.25
C HIS A 89 -0.96 6.34 -3.65
N GLN A 90 -0.22 5.63 -4.50
CA GLN A 90 0.91 4.81 -4.06
C GLN A 90 2.01 5.66 -3.43
N LEU A 91 2.32 6.81 -4.02
CA LEU A 91 3.26 7.77 -3.44
C LEU A 91 2.76 8.24 -2.07
N GLY A 92 1.48 8.58 -1.95
CA GLY A 92 0.84 8.93 -0.69
C GLY A 92 0.98 7.85 0.38
N ALA A 93 0.78 6.57 0.03
CA ALA A 93 0.94 5.45 0.94
C ALA A 93 2.39 5.31 1.45
N ILE A 94 3.38 5.46 0.56
CA ILE A 94 4.81 5.42 0.92
C ILE A 94 5.15 6.60 1.84
N LEU A 95 4.71 7.81 1.50
CA LEU A 95 4.94 9.01 2.31
C LEU A 95 4.31 8.89 3.70
N TYR A 96 3.12 8.30 3.78
CA TYR A 96 2.46 8.04 5.05
C TYR A 96 3.24 7.03 5.91
N CYS A 97 3.76 5.96 5.31
CA CYS A 97 4.62 5.01 6.03
C CYS A 97 5.94 5.64 6.49
N LEU A 98 6.57 6.47 5.66
CA LEU A 98 7.76 7.23 6.04
C LEU A 98 7.48 8.16 7.23
N LEU A 99 6.31 8.81 7.26
CA LEU A 99 5.89 9.63 8.39
C LEU A 99 5.70 8.80 9.67
N GLU A 100 5.04 7.65 9.59
CA GLU A 100 4.82 6.76 10.73
C GLU A 100 6.17 6.26 11.30
N ILE A 101 7.13 5.93 10.42
CA ILE A 101 8.50 5.57 10.84
C ILE A 101 9.16 6.73 11.58
N ASP A 102 9.14 7.93 11.00
CA ASP A 102 9.77 9.13 11.59
C ASP A 102 9.24 9.44 12.99
N LEU A 103 7.92 9.32 13.16
CA LEU A 103 7.24 9.71 14.40
C LEU A 103 7.39 8.70 15.53
N ARG A 104 7.51 7.40 15.22
CA ARG A 104 7.38 6.34 16.23
C ARG A 104 8.57 5.39 16.34
N HIS A 105 9.38 5.28 15.29
CA HIS A 105 10.34 4.19 15.18
C HIS A 105 11.76 4.66 14.89
N TYR A 106 11.96 5.61 13.98
CA TYR A 106 13.28 6.07 13.57
C TYR A 106 13.22 7.46 12.93
N GLU A 107 13.82 8.47 13.58
CA GLU A 107 13.84 9.89 13.17
C GLU A 107 14.73 10.15 11.93
N TRP A 108 14.35 9.61 10.78
CA TRP A 108 15.15 9.75 9.55
C TRP A 108 15.14 11.17 8.98
N LYS A 109 14.17 12.03 9.33
CA LYS A 109 14.12 13.41 8.81
C LYS A 109 15.29 14.27 9.25
N ASN A 110 15.96 13.91 10.34
CA ASN A 110 17.17 14.58 10.80
C ASN A 110 18.38 14.25 9.92
N ASP A 111 18.29 13.24 9.04
CA ASP A 111 19.33 12.93 8.07
C ASP A 111 19.16 13.79 6.80
N PRO A 112 20.08 14.76 6.58
CA PRO A 112 19.96 15.69 5.46
C PRO A 112 20.07 15.01 4.09
N LYS A 113 20.50 13.73 4.02
CA LYS A 113 20.63 13.03 2.74
C LYS A 113 19.28 12.62 2.13
N TYR A 114 18.22 12.49 2.94
CA TYR A 114 16.91 12.03 2.47
C TYR A 114 15.96 13.16 2.09
N VAL A 115 16.11 14.33 2.72
CA VAL A 115 15.25 15.50 2.50
C VAL A 115 15.21 15.96 1.03
N PRO A 116 16.35 16.07 0.30
CA PRO A 116 16.32 16.50 -1.10
C PRO A 116 15.57 15.54 -2.02
N LEU A 117 15.72 14.23 -1.79
CA LEU A 117 15.00 13.20 -2.56
C LEU A 117 13.49 13.38 -2.38
N LEU A 118 13.02 13.52 -1.15
CA LEU A 118 11.59 13.71 -0.87
C LEU A 118 11.04 15.01 -1.46
N GLN A 119 11.79 16.10 -1.36
CA GLN A 119 11.40 17.37 -2.00
C GLN A 119 11.24 17.22 -3.51
N GLN A 120 12.17 16.50 -4.15
CA GLN A 120 12.11 16.23 -5.58
C GLN A 120 10.87 15.41 -5.96
N GLU A 121 10.55 14.36 -5.21
CA GLU A 121 9.41 13.50 -5.51
C GLU A 121 8.06 14.19 -5.21
N LEU A 122 7.97 14.94 -4.12
CA LEU A 122 6.80 15.78 -3.82
C LEU A 122 6.54 16.82 -4.92
N ALA A 123 7.59 17.39 -5.51
CA ALA A 123 7.43 18.37 -6.59
C ALA A 123 6.78 17.79 -7.86
N LYS A 124 6.87 16.47 -8.07
CA LYS A 124 6.25 15.78 -9.21
C LYS A 124 4.73 15.61 -9.06
N MET A 125 4.19 15.72 -7.85
CA MET A 125 2.76 15.60 -7.60
C MET A 125 1.98 16.72 -8.30
N THR A 126 0.94 16.32 -9.01
CA THR A 126 0.04 17.16 -9.79
C THR A 126 -1.07 17.75 -8.93
N ASP A 127 -1.63 16.98 -7.96
CA ASP A 127 -2.58 17.52 -6.98
C ASP A 127 -1.86 18.49 -6.04
N SER A 128 -2.14 19.78 -6.22
CA SER A 128 -1.52 20.86 -5.43
C SER A 128 -1.87 20.80 -3.94
N ALA A 129 -3.06 20.32 -3.58
CA ALA A 129 -3.49 20.21 -2.20
C ALA A 129 -2.78 19.02 -1.53
N LEU A 130 -2.76 17.88 -2.20
CA LEU A 130 -2.05 16.69 -1.72
C LEU A 130 -0.54 16.95 -1.59
N ARG A 131 0.04 17.66 -2.57
CA ARG A 131 1.45 18.10 -2.52
C ARG A 131 1.71 19.01 -1.33
N GLN A 132 0.87 20.00 -1.08
CA GLN A 132 1.05 20.91 0.06
C GLN A 132 0.94 20.18 1.40
N GLU A 133 -0.03 19.27 1.53
CA GLU A 133 -0.21 18.45 2.73
C GLU A 133 0.99 17.55 2.98
N ALA A 134 1.41 16.80 1.96
CA ALA A 134 2.57 15.92 2.06
C ALA A 134 3.87 16.69 2.32
N THR A 135 4.07 17.84 1.66
CA THR A 135 5.20 18.75 1.93
C THR A 135 5.19 19.23 3.38
N ARG A 136 4.02 19.61 3.91
CA ARG A 136 3.88 20.02 5.30
C ARG A 136 4.20 18.85 6.24
N ALA A 137 3.60 17.69 6.03
CA ALA A 137 3.80 16.52 6.89
C ALA A 137 5.26 16.04 6.92
N VAL A 138 5.92 16.07 5.77
CA VAL A 138 7.30 15.59 5.61
C VAL A 138 8.33 16.64 6.04
N LEU A 139 8.15 17.92 5.75
CA LEU A 139 9.19 18.94 5.96
C LEU A 139 9.00 19.83 7.18
N SER A 140 7.78 19.96 7.71
CA SER A 140 7.53 20.87 8.84
C SER A 140 7.61 20.21 10.23
N GLY A 141 7.89 18.89 10.29
CA GLY A 141 7.99 18.14 11.56
C GLY A 141 6.72 18.12 12.41
N ALA A 142 5.60 18.69 11.94
CA ALA A 142 4.42 18.93 12.75
C ALA A 142 3.26 18.03 12.32
N ALA A 143 2.94 17.07 13.20
CA ALA A 143 1.60 16.54 13.49
C ALA A 143 0.52 16.88 12.45
N SER A 144 0.44 16.09 11.36
CA SER A 144 -0.68 16.12 10.42
C SER A 144 -1.33 14.75 10.26
N HIS A 145 -1.29 13.91 11.32
CA HIS A 145 -2.00 12.64 11.36
C HIS A 145 -3.53 12.81 11.14
N SER A 146 -4.10 13.99 11.42
CA SER A 146 -5.55 14.17 11.41
C SER A 146 -6.20 14.44 10.05
N ASN A 147 -5.43 14.76 9.00
CA ASN A 147 -5.99 15.13 7.68
C ASN A 147 -5.82 14.03 6.62
N PHE A 148 -4.76 13.23 6.68
CA PHE A 148 -4.58 12.07 5.80
C PHE A 148 -5.70 11.03 5.98
N GLU A 149 -6.24 10.92 7.20
CA GLU A 149 -7.31 9.99 7.55
C GLU A 149 -8.72 10.51 7.23
N LYS A 150 -8.86 11.79 6.83
CA LYS A 150 -10.16 12.49 6.72
C LYS A 150 -10.62 12.81 5.31
N ARG A 151 -9.94 12.40 4.23
CA ARG A 151 -10.45 12.66 2.87
C ARG A 151 -11.74 11.86 2.63
N PRO A 152 -12.90 12.52 2.40
CA PRO A 152 -14.09 11.81 1.93
C PRO A 152 -13.85 11.38 0.48
N SER A 153 -14.33 10.17 0.17
CA SER A 153 -14.42 9.65 -1.19
C SER A 153 -15.35 10.55 -2.01
N ASP A 154 -14.80 11.37 -2.89
CA ASP A 154 -15.53 12.06 -3.96
C ASP A 154 -15.45 11.25 -5.25
#